data_AF-A0A9X0K444-F1
#
_entry.id   AF-A0A9X0K444-F1
#
_cell.length_a   1.000
_cell.length_b   1.000
_cell.length_c   1.000
_cell.angle_alpha   90.00
_cell.angle_beta   90.00
_cell.angle_gamma   90.00
#
_symmetry.space_group_name_H-M   'P 1'
#
loop_
_entity.id
_entity.type
_entity.pdbx_description
1 polymer ?
#
loop_
_entity_poly.entity_id
_entity_poly.type
_entity_poly.pdbx_seq_one_letter_code
_entity_poly.pdbx_strand_id
1 'polypeptide(L)'
;MGSGIKKKLVHVRVRSLPQNGHFIEELAAACPEVGALTVELDESDARGTAVADLSGLEALENLEFLSAAPHGEVVVSERIEVSDLRLRRLSTGYFPGMTENLVGAPRLNALEVDGSTIDILLDLRADLRELTLFRTRKSDCPAAWNEVSGLQELNIDQAGAFKAYPPENGWPPSVSIRWANSVRGLVEASQTRPFQHLYLNGVRLLDAGSSLWDLRAESIFIDFEDKPPKWLVEAWPHRPADWSERFKVAYHPSLPDSEDSFN
;
A
#
# COMPACT_ATOMS: atom_id res chain seq x y z
N MET A 1 -12.31 26.53 -22.10
CA MET A 1 -11.09 25.72 -21.94
C MET A 1 -10.28 26.33 -20.82
N GLY A 2 -10.58 25.94 -19.58
CA GLY A 2 -9.90 26.49 -18.40
C GLY A 2 -8.55 25.82 -18.24
N SER A 3 -7.47 26.60 -18.33
CA SER A 3 -6.14 26.17 -17.91
C SER A 3 -6.24 25.77 -16.44
N GLY A 4 -6.23 24.47 -16.15
CA GLY A 4 -6.15 23.95 -14.79
C GLY A 4 -4.84 24.42 -14.19
N ILE A 5 -4.90 25.54 -13.46
CA ILE A 5 -3.78 26.02 -12.64
C ILE A 5 -3.52 24.88 -11.66
N LYS A 6 -2.46 24.11 -11.88
CA LYS A 6 -1.98 23.14 -10.90
C LYS A 6 -1.66 23.94 -9.65
N LYS A 7 -2.47 23.79 -8.59
CA LYS A 7 -2.24 24.43 -7.29
C LYS A 7 -0.83 24.05 -6.85
N LYS A 8 0.08 25.01 -6.81
CA LYS A 8 1.44 24.80 -6.32
C LYS A 8 1.33 24.73 -4.79
N LEU A 9 1.68 23.59 -4.22
CA LEU A 9 1.71 23.40 -2.78
C LEU A 9 3.07 23.83 -2.24
N VAL A 10 3.07 24.52 -1.10
CA VAL A 10 4.31 24.77 -0.37
C VAL A 10 4.67 23.49 0.37
N HIS A 11 5.86 22.97 0.06
CA HIS A 11 6.39 21.75 0.64
C HIS A 11 7.44 22.10 1.67
N VAL A 12 7.21 21.65 2.91
CA VAL A 12 8.19 21.74 3.99
C VAL A 12 8.72 20.36 4.30
N ARG A 13 10.04 20.26 4.41
CA ARG A 13 10.76 19.06 4.82
C ARG A 13 11.45 19.31 6.14
N VAL A 14 11.05 18.57 7.16
CA VAL A 14 11.61 18.61 8.51
C VAL A 14 12.69 17.54 8.60
N ARG A 15 13.92 17.98 8.88
CA ARG A 15 15.09 17.11 9.03
C ARG A 15 15.71 17.11 10.42
N SER A 16 15.36 18.11 11.22
CA SER A 16 15.79 18.25 12.60
C SER A 16 14.60 18.75 13.43
N LEU A 17 14.57 18.38 14.70
CA LEU A 17 13.49 18.71 15.61
C LEU A 17 14.01 19.45 16.85
N PRO A 18 13.16 20.28 17.47
CA PRO A 18 13.38 20.73 18.84
C PRO A 18 13.52 19.54 19.80
N GLN A 19 14.17 19.76 20.96
CA GLN A 19 14.42 18.68 21.94
C GLN A 19 13.14 18.00 22.46
N ASN A 20 12.02 18.72 22.48
CA ASN A 20 10.73 18.21 22.92
C ASN A 20 9.92 17.56 21.77
N GLY A 21 10.41 17.55 20.53
CA GLY A 21 9.75 16.92 19.39
C GLY A 21 8.53 17.67 18.83
N HIS A 22 8.03 18.71 19.51
CA HIS A 22 6.90 19.53 19.07
C HIS A 22 7.36 20.61 18.09
N PHE A 23 6.75 20.67 16.91
CA PHE A 23 7.13 21.64 15.87
C PHE A 23 5.97 22.19 15.03
N ILE A 24 4.77 21.60 15.14
CA ILE A 24 3.66 21.92 14.24
C ILE A 24 3.16 23.36 14.41
N GLU A 25 3.03 23.85 15.65
CA GLU A 25 2.58 25.23 15.90
C GLU A 25 3.56 26.27 15.34
N GLU A 26 4.87 26.05 15.53
CA GLU A 26 5.91 26.91 14.99
C GLU A 26 5.87 26.89 13.44
N LEU A 27 5.67 25.71 12.86
CA LEU A 27 5.50 25.56 11.41
C LEU A 27 4.26 26.30 10.90
N ALA A 28 3.12 26.17 11.59
CA ALA A 28 1.88 26.86 11.22
C ALA A 28 2.03 28.39 11.29
N ALA A 29 2.78 28.90 12.28
CA ALA A 29 3.05 30.33 12.43
C ALA A 29 4.04 30.84 11.37
N ALA A 30 5.08 30.07 11.05
CA ALA A 30 6.12 30.46 10.11
C ALA A 30 5.72 30.28 8.64
N CYS A 31 4.90 29.27 8.34
CA CYS A 31 4.51 28.89 6.99
C CYS A 31 3.05 28.36 6.97
N PRO A 32 2.04 29.22 7.15
CA PRO A 32 0.63 28.81 7.19
C PRO A 32 0.11 28.20 5.87
N GLU A 33 0.81 28.42 4.76
CA GLU A 33 0.47 27.90 3.43
C GLU A 33 1.00 26.48 3.15
N VAL A 34 1.61 25.82 4.15
CA VAL A 34 2.11 24.43 4.02
C VAL A 34 1.00 23.52 3.48
N GLY A 35 1.26 22.97 2.29
CA GLY A 35 0.38 22.02 1.63
C GLY A 35 0.92 20.60 1.59
N ALA A 36 2.23 20.45 1.80
CA ALA A 36 2.91 19.16 1.91
C ALA A 36 3.93 19.21 3.04
N LEU A 37 3.91 18.20 3.90
CA LEU A 37 4.86 18.02 4.99
C LEU A 37 5.57 16.67 4.85
N THR A 38 6.89 16.70 4.90
CA THR A 38 7.72 15.50 4.95
C THR A 38 8.59 15.52 6.20
N VAL A 39 8.49 14.50 7.03
CA VAL A 39 9.32 14.31 8.23
C VAL A 39 10.33 13.20 7.93
N GLU A 40 11.57 13.62 7.73
CA GLU A 40 12.71 12.76 7.40
C GLU A 40 13.83 13.06 8.38
N LEU A 41 13.80 12.40 9.54
CA LEU A 41 14.82 12.55 10.57
C LEU A 41 15.95 11.55 10.31
N ASP A 42 17.17 12.07 10.19
CA ASP A 42 18.38 11.25 10.06
C ASP A 42 18.85 10.79 11.46
N GLU A 43 19.35 9.54 11.58
CA GLU A 43 19.90 8.99 12.83
C GLU A 43 21.12 9.76 13.35
N SER A 44 21.75 10.60 12.52
CA SER A 44 23.09 11.16 12.78
C SER A 44 23.12 12.35 13.73
N ASP A 45 21.99 12.94 14.07
CA ASP A 45 21.96 14.10 14.97
C ASP A 45 21.86 13.65 16.43
N ALA A 46 22.98 13.10 16.90
CA ALA A 46 23.46 12.99 18.28
C ALA A 46 22.43 13.12 19.44
N ARG A 47 22.24 11.97 20.12
CA ARG A 47 21.59 11.72 21.44
C ARG A 47 20.16 11.19 21.36
N GLY A 48 20.06 9.88 21.09
CA GLY A 48 18.81 9.12 21.23
C GLY A 48 17.99 9.05 19.95
N THR A 49 16.96 8.21 19.98
CA THR A 49 15.98 8.10 18.90
C THR A 49 15.21 9.41 18.81
N ALA A 50 15.35 10.15 17.71
CA ALA A 50 14.59 11.39 17.51
C ALA A 50 13.08 11.10 17.50
N VAL A 51 12.29 11.87 18.24
CA VAL A 51 10.84 11.68 18.35
C VAL A 51 10.13 12.87 17.71
N ALA A 52 9.39 12.62 16.62
CA ALA A 52 8.51 13.60 16.00
C ALA A 52 7.12 13.53 16.66
N ASP A 53 6.67 14.63 17.24
CA ASP A 53 5.28 14.75 17.70
C ASP A 53 4.43 15.44 16.63
N LEU A 54 3.43 14.73 16.11
CA LEU A 54 2.50 15.25 15.11
C LEU A 54 1.23 15.87 15.72
N SER A 55 1.18 16.04 17.04
CA SER A 55 0.09 16.75 17.71
C SER A 55 -0.10 18.16 17.14
N GLY A 56 -1.36 18.57 16.99
CA GLY A 56 -1.71 19.87 16.41
C GLY A 56 -1.67 19.91 14.87
N LEU A 57 -1.55 18.76 14.18
CA LEU A 57 -1.51 18.68 12.71
C LEU A 57 -2.67 19.44 12.03
N GLU A 58 -3.82 19.51 12.68
CA GLU A 58 -5.01 20.26 12.26
C GLU A 58 -4.78 21.77 12.12
N ALA A 59 -3.76 22.33 12.79
CA ALA A 59 -3.37 23.73 12.63
C ALA A 59 -2.80 24.04 11.23
N LEU A 60 -2.34 23.02 10.49
CA LEU A 60 -1.90 23.15 9.11
C LEU A 60 -3.10 23.04 8.16
N GLU A 61 -3.94 24.08 8.12
CA GLU A 61 -5.23 24.10 7.41
C GLU A 61 -5.16 23.75 5.91
N ASN A 62 -3.99 23.89 5.30
CA ASN A 62 -3.74 23.63 3.89
C ASN A 62 -3.08 22.28 3.60
N LEU A 63 -2.76 21.49 4.63
CA LEU A 63 -2.03 20.23 4.50
C LEU A 63 -2.84 19.20 3.71
N GLU A 64 -2.37 18.89 2.51
CA GLU A 64 -2.94 17.87 1.62
C GLU A 64 -2.07 16.60 1.55
N PHE A 65 -0.78 16.71 1.86
CA PHE A 65 0.19 15.62 1.74
C PHE A 65 1.03 15.50 3.01
N LEU A 66 1.04 14.31 3.62
CA LEU A 66 1.91 13.98 4.74
C LEU A 66 2.75 12.76 4.40
N SER A 67 4.07 12.89 4.58
CA SER A 67 5.02 11.79 4.54
C SER A 67 5.76 11.73 5.87
N ALA A 68 5.52 10.70 6.67
CA ALA A 68 6.11 10.53 8.00
C ALA A 68 6.73 9.13 8.13
N ALA A 69 7.99 9.00 7.72
CA ALA A 69 8.77 7.78 7.86
C ALA A 69 10.18 8.10 8.39
N PRO A 70 10.30 8.75 9.56
CA PRO A 70 11.62 9.04 10.11
C PRO A 70 12.33 7.74 10.49
N HIS A 71 13.67 7.75 10.49
CA HIS A 71 14.45 6.68 11.12
C HIS A 71 14.31 6.68 12.66
N GLY A 72 13.62 7.68 13.22
CA GLY A 72 13.25 7.77 14.63
C GLY A 72 11.83 7.29 14.94
N GLU A 73 11.25 7.80 16.03
CA GLU A 73 9.87 7.52 16.43
C GLU A 73 8.93 8.65 16.02
N VAL A 74 7.68 8.30 15.70
CA VAL A 74 6.59 9.26 15.53
C VAL A 74 5.58 9.00 16.65
N VAL A 75 5.19 10.07 17.32
CA VAL A 75 4.18 10.05 18.38
C VAL A 75 3.12 11.09 18.13
N VAL A 76 2.02 10.94 18.85
CA VAL A 76 0.92 11.90 18.94
C VAL A 76 0.61 12.00 20.43
N SER A 77 1.16 13.00 21.10
CA SER A 77 0.94 13.20 22.54
C SER A 77 -0.45 13.75 22.86
N GLU A 78 -1.05 14.49 21.93
CA GLU A 78 -2.40 15.03 22.01
C GLU A 78 -3.23 14.56 20.81
N ARG A 79 -4.52 14.30 21.03
CA ARG A 79 -5.41 13.78 19.99
C ARG A 79 -5.50 14.76 18.81
N ILE A 80 -5.24 14.25 17.61
CA ILE A 80 -5.47 14.96 16.35
C ILE A 80 -6.97 14.87 15.99
N GLU A 81 -7.60 16.02 15.73
CA GLU A 81 -8.98 16.09 15.24
C GLU A 81 -9.03 15.92 13.72
N VAL A 82 -9.03 14.66 13.28
CA VAL A 82 -8.91 14.29 11.86
C VAL A 82 -10.06 14.73 10.97
N SER A 83 -11.21 15.11 11.54
CA SER A 83 -12.32 15.68 10.78
C SER A 83 -11.95 16.97 10.07
N ASP A 84 -10.99 17.71 10.63
CA ASP A 84 -10.59 19.03 10.15
C ASP A 84 -9.44 18.95 9.14
N LEU A 85 -8.76 17.80 9.08
CA LEU A 85 -7.67 17.56 8.15
C LEU A 85 -8.17 17.49 6.70
N ARG A 86 -7.45 18.20 5.82
CA ARG A 86 -7.64 18.14 4.36
C ARG A 86 -6.71 17.15 3.69
N LEU A 87 -6.17 16.22 4.47
CA LEU A 87 -5.20 15.24 4.02
C LEU A 87 -5.77 14.40 2.88
N ARG A 88 -5.08 14.41 1.74
CA ARG A 88 -5.40 13.61 0.56
C ARG A 88 -4.48 12.43 0.44
N ARG A 89 -3.20 12.63 0.72
CA ARG A 89 -2.20 11.56 0.66
C ARG A 89 -1.46 11.41 1.98
N LEU A 90 -1.38 10.17 2.45
CA LEU A 90 -0.60 9.77 3.61
C LEU A 90 0.42 8.71 3.17
N SER A 91 1.70 8.95 3.43
CA SER A 91 2.76 7.92 3.37
C SER A 91 3.44 7.85 4.73
N THR A 92 3.42 6.70 5.39
CA THR A 92 3.96 6.61 6.75
C THR A 92 4.39 5.19 7.14
N GLY A 93 5.29 5.08 8.11
CA GLY A 93 5.43 3.84 8.87
C GLY A 93 4.20 3.56 9.72
N TYR A 94 3.99 2.32 10.12
CA TYR A 94 2.95 1.98 11.07
C TYR A 94 3.40 2.35 12.49
N PHE A 95 2.85 3.46 13.00
CA PHE A 95 2.97 3.88 14.39
C PHE A 95 1.58 3.78 15.06
N PRO A 96 1.42 2.89 16.07
CA PRO A 96 0.14 2.67 16.73
C PRO A 96 -0.47 3.94 17.33
N GLY A 97 -1.77 4.11 17.17
CA GLY A 97 -2.55 5.26 17.65
C GLY A 97 -2.48 6.47 16.72
N MET A 98 -1.35 6.68 16.03
CA MET A 98 -1.17 7.76 15.06
C MET A 98 -1.70 7.35 13.68
N THR A 99 -1.33 6.16 13.21
CA THR A 99 -1.66 5.72 11.85
C THR A 99 -3.17 5.51 11.69
N GLU A 100 -3.80 4.81 12.63
CA GLU A 100 -5.24 4.53 12.65
C GLU A 100 -6.05 5.82 12.70
N ASN A 101 -5.58 6.79 13.49
CA ASN A 101 -6.20 8.10 13.60
C ASN A 101 -6.15 8.82 12.24
N LEU A 102 -4.96 8.97 11.64
CA LEU A 102 -4.78 9.71 10.38
C LEU A 102 -5.43 9.03 9.16
N VAL A 103 -5.55 7.70 9.14
CA VAL A 103 -6.28 6.96 8.09
C VAL A 103 -7.78 7.32 8.09
N GLY A 104 -8.31 7.74 9.24
CA GLY A 104 -9.67 8.28 9.37
C GLY A 104 -9.88 9.68 8.77
N ALA A 105 -8.88 10.30 8.15
CA ALA A 105 -9.04 11.61 7.52
C ALA A 105 -10.05 11.55 6.36
N PRO A 106 -11.09 12.40 6.34
CA PRO A 106 -12.27 12.23 5.48
C PRO A 106 -12.03 12.51 3.99
N ARG A 107 -10.84 13.01 3.62
CA ARG A 107 -10.48 13.35 2.24
C ARG A 107 -9.35 12.52 1.68
N LEU A 108 -8.93 11.49 2.41
CA LEU A 108 -7.82 10.63 2.04
C LEU A 108 -8.17 9.86 0.77
N ASN A 109 -7.31 9.97 -0.25
CA ASN A 109 -7.48 9.32 -1.54
C ASN A 109 -6.33 8.34 -1.87
N ALA A 110 -5.16 8.54 -1.26
CA ALA A 110 -3.99 7.71 -1.44
C ALA A 110 -3.34 7.42 -0.10
N LEU A 111 -3.15 6.14 0.19
CA LEU A 111 -2.58 5.65 1.44
C LEU A 111 -1.41 4.72 1.14
N GLU A 112 -0.27 5.04 1.74
CA GLU A 112 0.92 4.20 1.72
C GLU A 112 1.34 3.95 3.16
N VAL A 113 1.35 2.69 3.60
CA VAL A 113 1.74 2.36 4.97
C VAL A 113 2.75 1.22 4.99
N ASP A 114 3.82 1.43 5.73
CA ASP A 114 4.89 0.46 5.91
C ASP A 114 4.78 -0.26 7.26
N GLY A 115 4.78 -1.59 7.22
CA GLY A 115 4.79 -2.43 8.42
C GLY A 115 3.42 -2.58 9.10
N SER A 116 2.33 -2.14 8.47
CA SER A 116 0.96 -2.35 8.94
C SER A 116 0.40 -3.71 8.49
N THR A 117 -0.84 -4.00 8.90
CA THR A 117 -1.69 -5.04 8.34
C THR A 117 -2.76 -4.42 7.43
N ILE A 118 -3.43 -5.22 6.60
CA ILE A 118 -4.59 -4.75 5.80
C ILE A 118 -5.74 -4.24 6.69
N ASP A 119 -5.79 -4.66 7.94
CA ASP A 119 -6.78 -4.28 8.94
C ASP A 119 -6.84 -2.76 9.18
N ILE A 120 -5.79 -2.02 8.81
CA ILE A 120 -5.77 -0.56 8.85
C ILE A 120 -6.91 0.07 8.05
N LEU A 121 -7.47 -0.64 7.07
CA LEU A 121 -8.60 -0.17 6.28
C LEU A 121 -9.91 -0.12 7.06
N LEU A 122 -10.02 -0.82 8.20
CA LEU A 122 -11.22 -0.78 9.05
C LEU A 122 -11.45 0.61 9.67
N ASP A 123 -10.41 1.44 9.74
CA ASP A 123 -10.47 2.81 10.26
C ASP A 123 -10.73 3.86 9.16
N LEU A 124 -10.89 3.42 7.91
CA LEU A 124 -11.09 4.31 6.77
C LEU A 124 -12.46 5.02 6.86
N ARG A 125 -12.46 6.33 6.63
CA ARG A 125 -13.67 7.16 6.55
C ARG A 125 -13.86 7.85 5.20
N ALA A 126 -12.93 7.62 4.28
CA ALA A 126 -12.87 8.29 2.99
C ALA A 126 -12.98 7.28 1.84
N ASP A 127 -13.32 7.78 0.66
CA ASP A 127 -13.30 6.99 -0.58
C ASP A 127 -11.86 6.87 -1.09
N LEU A 128 -11.09 5.98 -0.48
CA LEU A 128 -9.71 5.70 -0.87
C LEU A 128 -9.66 5.17 -2.31
N ARG A 129 -8.71 5.65 -3.11
CA ARG A 129 -8.51 5.23 -4.51
C ARG A 129 -7.26 4.39 -4.69
N GLU A 130 -6.20 4.72 -3.99
CA GLU A 130 -4.90 4.07 -4.12
C GLU A 130 -4.46 3.59 -2.74
N LEU A 131 -4.13 2.31 -2.65
CA LEU A 131 -3.55 1.71 -1.45
C LEU A 131 -2.25 1.01 -1.79
N THR A 132 -1.20 1.35 -1.04
CA THR A 132 0.05 0.60 -1.05
C THR A 132 0.40 0.17 0.38
N LEU A 133 0.48 -1.13 0.60
CA LEU A 133 0.96 -1.71 1.85
C LEU A 133 2.36 -2.26 1.64
N PHE A 134 3.34 -1.72 2.37
CA PHE A 134 4.72 -2.21 2.37
C PHE A 134 4.99 -3.07 3.60
N ARG A 135 5.80 -4.11 3.44
CA ARG A 135 6.24 -4.98 4.54
C ARG A 135 5.08 -5.45 5.43
N THR A 136 3.96 -5.77 4.79
CA THR A 136 2.71 -6.09 5.47
C THR A 136 2.90 -7.26 6.42
N ARG A 137 2.51 -7.08 7.68
CA ARG A 137 2.56 -8.14 8.68
C ARG A 137 1.46 -9.18 8.41
N LYS A 138 1.55 -10.32 9.09
CA LYS A 138 0.54 -11.37 8.97
C LYS A 138 -0.83 -10.82 9.37
N SER A 139 -1.81 -10.94 8.46
CA SER A 139 -3.21 -10.62 8.72
C SER A 139 -4.12 -11.77 8.27
N ASP A 140 -5.25 -11.89 8.98
CA ASP A 140 -6.33 -12.81 8.72
C ASP A 140 -7.68 -12.15 9.03
N CYS A 141 -7.92 -10.97 8.44
CA CYS A 141 -9.13 -10.18 8.67
C CYS A 141 -9.98 -10.08 7.38
N PRO A 142 -11.03 -10.93 7.23
CA PRO A 142 -11.90 -10.87 6.04
C PRO A 142 -12.60 -9.53 5.86
N ALA A 143 -13.03 -8.89 6.95
CA ALA A 143 -13.77 -7.62 6.90
C ALA A 143 -12.94 -6.49 6.26
N ALA A 144 -11.63 -6.46 6.49
CA ALA A 144 -10.74 -5.46 5.92
C ALA A 144 -10.64 -5.56 4.39
N TRP A 145 -10.84 -6.75 3.81
CA TRP A 145 -10.86 -6.92 2.36
C TRP A 145 -12.09 -6.26 1.72
N ASN A 146 -13.22 -6.14 2.41
CA ASN A 146 -14.39 -5.48 1.83
C ASN A 146 -14.12 -4.01 1.47
N GLU A 147 -13.30 -3.35 2.27
CA GLU A 147 -12.88 -1.95 2.07
C GLU A 147 -12.01 -1.75 0.83
N VAL A 148 -11.42 -2.82 0.27
CA VAL A 148 -10.61 -2.68 -0.97
C VAL A 148 -11.46 -2.45 -2.21
N SER A 149 -12.77 -2.74 -2.16
CA SER A 149 -13.63 -2.70 -3.36
C SER A 149 -13.74 -1.31 -4.00
N GLY A 150 -13.55 -0.24 -3.22
CA GLY A 150 -13.60 1.16 -3.71
C GLY A 150 -12.33 1.63 -4.40
N LEU A 151 -11.24 0.87 -4.30
CA LEU A 151 -9.93 1.25 -4.84
C LEU A 151 -9.91 1.15 -6.37
N GLN A 152 -9.11 2.01 -6.98
CA GLN A 152 -8.64 1.85 -8.36
C GLN A 152 -7.43 0.91 -8.42
N GLU A 153 -6.60 0.94 -7.39
CA GLU A 153 -5.36 0.18 -7.33
C GLU A 153 -5.05 -0.29 -5.91
N LEU A 154 -4.71 -1.57 -5.79
CA LEU A 154 -4.20 -2.20 -4.58
C LEU A 154 -2.79 -2.75 -4.83
N ASN A 155 -1.82 -2.20 -4.11
CA ASN A 155 -0.44 -2.68 -4.09
C ASN A 155 -0.11 -3.29 -2.72
N ILE A 156 0.34 -4.54 -2.72
CA ILE A 156 0.87 -5.21 -1.54
C ILE A 156 2.31 -5.60 -1.87
N ASP A 157 3.28 -5.01 -1.17
CA ASP A 157 4.70 -5.14 -1.48
C ASP A 157 5.50 -5.58 -0.25
N GLN A 158 6.51 -6.43 -0.47
CA GLN A 158 7.37 -7.02 0.56
C GLN A 158 6.60 -7.71 1.69
N ALA A 159 5.42 -8.24 1.40
CA ALA A 159 4.54 -8.78 2.43
C ALA A 159 5.09 -10.05 3.09
N GLY A 160 4.73 -10.26 4.35
CA GLY A 160 4.93 -11.52 5.05
C GLY A 160 4.03 -12.63 4.49
N ALA A 161 3.33 -13.33 5.39
CA ALA A 161 2.33 -14.31 5.01
C ALA A 161 0.94 -13.71 5.19
N PHE A 162 0.07 -13.73 4.19
CA PHE A 162 -1.32 -13.29 4.31
C PHE A 162 -2.28 -14.21 3.58
N LYS A 163 -3.55 -14.12 3.95
CA LYS A 163 -4.65 -14.79 3.26
C LYS A 163 -5.53 -13.74 2.57
N ALA A 164 -5.70 -13.91 1.26
CA ALA A 164 -6.63 -13.14 0.45
C ALA A 164 -8.06 -13.63 0.70
N TYR A 165 -8.99 -12.68 0.83
CA TYR A 165 -10.41 -12.95 0.92
C TYR A 165 -11.13 -12.20 -0.20
N PRO A 166 -12.18 -12.79 -0.79
CA PRO A 166 -12.92 -12.12 -1.86
C PRO A 166 -13.67 -10.90 -1.28
N PRO A 167 -13.41 -9.69 -1.77
CA PRO A 167 -14.16 -8.50 -1.35
C PRO A 167 -15.63 -8.57 -1.79
N GLU A 168 -16.55 -8.14 -0.95
CA GLU A 168 -18.00 -8.20 -1.21
C GLU A 168 -18.40 -7.58 -2.55
N ASN A 169 -17.84 -6.43 -2.88
CA ASN A 169 -18.17 -5.66 -4.09
C ASN A 169 -17.16 -5.85 -5.24
N GLY A 170 -16.31 -6.88 -5.15
CA GLY A 170 -15.34 -7.21 -6.19
C GLY A 170 -13.98 -6.55 -5.98
N TRP A 171 -12.99 -7.05 -6.74
CA TRP A 171 -11.63 -6.57 -6.64
C TRP A 171 -11.46 -5.19 -7.28
N PRO A 172 -10.47 -4.40 -6.82
CA PRO A 172 -9.98 -3.25 -7.58
C PRO A 172 -9.62 -3.64 -9.02
N PRO A 173 -9.71 -2.70 -9.98
CA PRO A 173 -9.27 -2.93 -11.36
C PRO A 173 -7.84 -3.47 -11.47
N SER A 174 -6.94 -2.98 -10.62
CA SER A 174 -5.54 -3.43 -10.57
C SER A 174 -5.17 -3.91 -9.16
N VAL A 175 -4.71 -5.15 -9.07
CA VAL A 175 -4.17 -5.73 -7.84
C VAL A 175 -2.74 -6.22 -8.11
N SER A 176 -1.79 -5.74 -7.33
CA SER A 176 -0.37 -6.08 -7.45
C SER A 176 0.12 -6.66 -6.13
N ILE A 177 0.67 -7.88 -6.19
CA ILE A 177 1.27 -8.56 -5.05
C ILE A 177 2.73 -8.84 -5.38
N ARG A 178 3.62 -8.19 -4.64
CA ARG A 178 5.06 -8.18 -4.89
C ARG A 178 5.83 -8.64 -3.67
N TRP A 179 6.87 -9.44 -3.89
CA TRP A 179 7.85 -9.85 -2.87
C TRP A 179 7.21 -10.47 -1.61
N ALA A 180 6.11 -11.21 -1.78
CA ALA A 180 5.38 -11.82 -0.67
C ALA A 180 5.98 -13.17 -0.24
N ASN A 181 6.14 -13.37 1.07
CA ASN A 181 6.62 -14.66 1.60
C ASN A 181 5.62 -15.80 1.41
N SER A 182 4.31 -15.52 1.59
CA SER A 182 3.26 -16.50 1.33
C SER A 182 1.92 -15.81 1.08
N VAL A 183 1.25 -16.19 -0.01
CA VAL A 183 -0.11 -15.78 -0.33
C VAL A 183 -1.00 -17.02 -0.30
N ARG A 184 -2.07 -16.96 0.48
CA ARG A 184 -3.07 -18.04 0.63
C ARG A 184 -4.47 -17.54 0.27
N GLY A 185 -5.37 -18.45 -0.08
CA GLY A 185 -6.76 -18.16 -0.46
C GLY A 185 -6.95 -17.39 -1.76
N LEU A 186 -5.89 -17.10 -2.54
CA LEU A 186 -5.99 -16.22 -3.72
C LEU A 186 -6.80 -16.88 -4.85
N VAL A 187 -6.56 -18.17 -5.13
CA VAL A 187 -7.30 -18.97 -6.10
C VAL A 187 -8.77 -19.06 -5.71
N GLU A 188 -9.08 -19.46 -4.46
CA GLU A 188 -10.46 -19.55 -3.95
C GLU A 188 -11.18 -18.19 -4.01
N ALA A 189 -10.51 -17.12 -3.59
CA ALA A 189 -11.07 -15.78 -3.65
C ALA A 189 -11.32 -15.32 -5.10
N SER A 190 -10.41 -15.63 -6.02
CA SER A 190 -10.56 -15.32 -7.44
C SER A 190 -11.76 -16.05 -8.08
N GLN A 191 -12.05 -17.27 -7.65
CA GLN A 191 -13.20 -18.04 -8.15
C GLN A 191 -14.53 -17.44 -7.71
N THR A 192 -14.56 -16.86 -6.51
CA THR A 192 -15.74 -16.16 -5.99
C THR A 192 -15.92 -14.80 -6.66
N ARG A 193 -14.82 -14.06 -6.79
CA ARG A 193 -14.75 -12.74 -7.43
C ARG A 193 -13.53 -12.71 -8.33
N PRO A 194 -13.68 -12.78 -9.66
CA PRO A 194 -12.53 -12.70 -10.58
C PRO A 194 -11.84 -11.35 -10.50
N PHE A 195 -10.52 -11.33 -10.65
CA PHE A 195 -9.75 -10.10 -10.83
C PHE A 195 -9.95 -9.52 -12.23
N GLN A 196 -9.79 -8.21 -12.40
CA GLN A 196 -9.56 -7.66 -13.75
C GLN A 196 -8.10 -7.85 -14.11
N HIS A 197 -7.20 -7.13 -13.43
CA HIS A 197 -5.76 -7.29 -13.59
C HIS A 197 -5.12 -7.72 -12.27
N LEU A 198 -4.39 -8.84 -12.32
CA LEU A 198 -3.60 -9.34 -11.21
C LEU A 198 -2.12 -9.38 -11.62
N TYR A 199 -1.26 -8.71 -10.86
CA TYR A 199 0.19 -8.77 -11.02
C TYR A 199 0.83 -9.51 -9.86
N LEU A 200 1.64 -10.52 -10.17
CA LEU A 200 2.38 -11.34 -9.22
C LEU A 200 3.87 -11.26 -9.54
N ASN A 201 4.68 -10.80 -8.58
CA ASN A 201 6.14 -10.81 -8.71
C ASN A 201 6.79 -11.18 -7.38
N GLY A 202 7.84 -12.00 -7.40
CA GLY A 202 8.61 -12.32 -6.19
C GLY A 202 7.81 -13.07 -5.10
N VAL A 203 6.66 -13.67 -5.43
CA VAL A 203 5.86 -14.46 -4.48
C VAL A 203 6.53 -15.81 -4.24
N ARG A 204 6.93 -16.08 -2.99
CA ARG A 204 7.67 -17.29 -2.64
C ARG A 204 6.79 -18.54 -2.53
N LEU A 205 5.62 -18.42 -1.88
CA LEU A 205 4.64 -19.49 -1.74
C LEU A 205 3.27 -18.96 -2.16
N LEU A 206 2.66 -19.61 -3.16
CA LEU A 206 1.34 -19.26 -3.68
C LEU A 206 0.40 -20.45 -3.49
N ASP A 207 -0.70 -20.26 -2.75
CA ASP A 207 -1.82 -21.20 -2.59
C ASP A 207 -1.43 -22.68 -2.59
N ALA A 208 -0.63 -23.08 -1.61
CA ALA A 208 -0.18 -24.46 -1.49
C ALA A 208 -1.39 -25.41 -1.43
N GLY A 209 -1.49 -26.31 -2.42
CA GLY A 209 -2.58 -27.27 -2.57
C GLY A 209 -3.65 -26.89 -3.60
N SER A 210 -3.61 -25.68 -4.17
CA SER A 210 -4.47 -25.25 -5.27
C SER A 210 -3.71 -25.27 -6.60
N SER A 211 -4.44 -25.40 -7.70
CA SER A 211 -3.87 -25.23 -9.04
C SER A 211 -3.75 -23.75 -9.37
N LEU A 212 -2.57 -23.30 -9.81
CA LEU A 212 -2.34 -21.96 -10.35
C LEU A 212 -3.33 -21.64 -11.48
N TRP A 213 -3.63 -22.63 -12.33
CA TRP A 213 -4.43 -22.45 -13.53
C TRP A 213 -5.92 -22.19 -13.26
N ASP A 214 -6.35 -22.47 -12.03
CA ASP A 214 -7.71 -22.20 -11.56
C ASP A 214 -7.92 -20.73 -11.17
N LEU A 215 -6.84 -19.93 -11.11
CA LEU A 215 -6.91 -18.50 -10.82
C LEU A 215 -7.74 -17.79 -11.90
N ARG A 216 -8.71 -16.98 -11.48
CA ARG A 216 -9.62 -16.26 -12.36
C ARG A 216 -9.28 -14.76 -12.39
N ALA A 217 -8.84 -14.30 -13.55
CA ALA A 217 -8.75 -12.88 -13.87
C ALA A 217 -8.99 -12.65 -15.37
N GLU A 218 -9.26 -11.41 -15.77
CA GLU A 218 -9.19 -11.01 -17.19
C GLU A 218 -7.74 -11.05 -17.70
N SER A 219 -6.78 -10.63 -16.88
CA SER A 219 -5.35 -10.78 -17.18
C SER A 219 -4.52 -11.01 -15.91
N ILE A 220 -3.56 -11.93 -15.99
CA ILE A 220 -2.65 -12.30 -14.91
C ILE A 220 -1.22 -12.11 -15.41
N PHE A 221 -0.50 -11.19 -14.79
CA PHE A 221 0.90 -10.93 -15.09
C PHE A 221 1.76 -11.62 -14.04
N ILE A 222 2.69 -12.47 -14.47
CA ILE A 222 3.65 -13.12 -13.59
C ILE A 222 5.05 -12.74 -14.05
N ASP A 223 5.76 -12.04 -13.17
CA ASP A 223 7.11 -11.56 -13.42
C ASP A 223 8.06 -12.01 -12.31
N PHE A 224 9.36 -12.02 -12.62
CA PHE A 224 10.42 -12.44 -11.72
C PHE A 224 11.76 -11.88 -12.22
N GLU A 225 12.68 -11.56 -11.30
CA GLU A 225 13.97 -10.95 -11.67
C GLU A 225 14.88 -11.93 -12.43
N ASP A 226 15.33 -13.00 -11.76
CA ASP A 226 16.33 -13.91 -12.35
C ASP A 226 15.77 -15.29 -12.69
N LYS A 227 14.92 -15.84 -11.82
CA LYS A 227 14.41 -17.22 -11.92
C LYS A 227 12.93 -17.27 -11.58
N PRO A 228 12.15 -18.07 -12.32
CA PRO A 228 10.75 -18.27 -11.99
C PRO A 228 10.62 -18.96 -10.64
N PRO A 229 9.56 -18.63 -9.88
CA PRO A 229 9.33 -19.25 -8.60
C PRO A 229 9.00 -20.73 -8.75
N LYS A 230 9.36 -21.53 -7.75
CA LYS A 230 9.21 -22.99 -7.77
C LYS A 230 7.78 -23.43 -8.10
N TRP A 231 6.77 -22.77 -7.53
CA TRP A 231 5.37 -23.10 -7.77
C TRP A 231 4.95 -22.90 -9.23
N LEU A 232 5.55 -21.94 -9.95
CA LEU A 232 5.28 -21.72 -11.37
C LEU A 232 5.90 -22.84 -12.21
N VAL A 233 7.15 -23.20 -11.92
CA VAL A 233 7.87 -24.29 -12.60
C VAL A 233 7.15 -25.63 -12.42
N GLU A 234 6.65 -25.91 -11.21
CA GLU A 234 5.92 -27.15 -10.92
C GLU A 234 4.53 -27.16 -11.56
N ALA A 235 3.85 -26.01 -11.66
CA ALA A 235 2.56 -25.91 -12.33
C ALA A 235 2.68 -25.96 -13.87
N TRP A 236 3.82 -25.54 -14.43
CA TRP A 236 4.03 -25.35 -15.87
C TRP A 236 3.63 -26.53 -16.76
N PRO A 237 4.01 -27.79 -16.46
CA PRO A 237 3.65 -28.94 -17.30
C PRO A 237 2.15 -29.24 -17.36
N HIS A 238 1.37 -28.65 -16.45
CA HIS A 238 -0.06 -28.86 -16.31
C HIS A 238 -0.90 -27.70 -16.87
N ARG A 239 -0.26 -26.76 -17.58
CA ARG A 239 -0.95 -25.62 -18.18
C ARG A 239 -2.01 -26.07 -19.20
N PRO A 240 -3.20 -25.47 -19.21
CA PRO A 240 -4.20 -25.73 -20.23
C PRO A 240 -3.74 -25.18 -21.59
N ALA A 241 -4.34 -25.63 -22.69
CA ALA A 241 -3.91 -25.22 -24.03
C ALA A 241 -4.08 -23.72 -24.31
N ASP A 242 -5.06 -23.09 -23.67
CA ASP A 242 -5.46 -21.68 -23.79
C ASP A 242 -4.84 -20.78 -22.70
N TRP A 243 -3.83 -21.26 -21.98
CA TRP A 243 -3.28 -20.55 -20.82
C TRP A 243 -2.80 -19.12 -21.13
N SER A 244 -2.20 -18.89 -22.31
CA SER A 244 -1.62 -17.62 -22.75
C SER A 244 -2.66 -16.53 -23.05
N GLU A 245 -3.93 -16.90 -23.22
CA GLU A 245 -5.04 -15.94 -23.39
C GLU A 245 -5.22 -15.08 -22.12
N ARG A 246 -4.90 -15.64 -20.94
CA ARG A 246 -5.09 -14.97 -19.64
C ARG A 246 -3.79 -14.67 -18.93
N PHE A 247 -2.80 -15.54 -19.05
CA PHE A 247 -1.52 -15.41 -18.34
C PHE A 247 -0.45 -14.79 -19.24
N LYS A 248 0.17 -13.73 -18.73
CA LYS A 248 1.31 -13.01 -19.31
C LYS A 248 2.52 -13.28 -18.42
N VAL A 249 3.42 -14.16 -18.86
CA VAL A 249 4.49 -14.71 -18.02
C VAL A 249 5.83 -14.36 -18.64
N ALA A 250 6.70 -13.71 -17.87
CA ALA A 250 8.05 -13.36 -18.32
C ALA A 250 8.77 -14.58 -18.90
N TYR A 251 9.46 -14.39 -20.04
CA TYR A 251 10.15 -15.48 -20.71
C TYR A 251 11.27 -16.06 -19.84
N HIS A 252 11.37 -17.39 -19.78
CA HIS A 252 12.52 -18.06 -19.17
C HIS A 252 12.73 -19.47 -19.75
N PRO A 253 13.98 -19.95 -19.94
CA PRO A 253 14.25 -21.27 -20.52
C PRO A 253 13.64 -22.47 -19.78
N SER A 254 13.36 -22.33 -18.48
CA SER A 254 12.68 -23.36 -17.69
C SER A 254 11.16 -23.37 -17.86
N LEU A 255 10.61 -22.41 -18.58
CA LEU A 255 9.19 -22.24 -18.90
C LEU A 255 9.05 -22.22 -20.43
N PRO A 256 9.24 -23.37 -21.12
CA PRO A 256 9.12 -23.41 -22.56
C PRO A 256 7.75 -22.89 -23.01
N ASP A 257 7.73 -22.17 -24.13
CA ASP A 257 6.56 -21.51 -24.73
C ASP A 257 6.07 -20.28 -23.95
N SER A 258 6.80 -19.78 -22.95
CA SER A 258 6.42 -18.56 -22.22
C SER A 258 6.45 -17.30 -23.09
N GLU A 259 7.24 -17.30 -24.17
CA GLU A 259 7.28 -16.29 -25.22
C GLU A 259 5.92 -16.07 -25.90
N ASP A 260 5.07 -17.10 -25.96
CA ASP A 260 3.74 -17.02 -26.58
C ASP A 260 2.77 -16.14 -25.79
N SER A 261 3.10 -15.83 -24.53
CA SER A 261 2.22 -15.06 -23.68
C SER A 261 2.11 -13.59 -24.08
N PHE A 262 3.09 -13.01 -24.74
CA PHE A 262 3.08 -11.59 -25.13
C PHE A 262 2.67 -11.34 -26.60
N ASN A 263 2.32 -12.40 -27.32
CA ASN A 263 1.76 -12.35 -28.68
C ASN A 263 0.23 -12.23 -28.66
#